data_AF-A0A101IQ33-F1
#
_entry.id   AF-A0A101IQ33-F1
#
_cell.length_a   1.000
_cell.length_b   1.000
_cell.length_c   1.000
_cell.angle_alpha   90.00
_cell.angle_beta   90.00
_cell.angle_gamma   90.00
#
_symmetry.space_group_name_H-M   'P 1'
#
loop_
_entity.id
_entity.type
_entity.pdbx_description
1 polymer ?
#
loop_
_entity_poly.entity_id
_entity_poly.type
_entity_poly.pdbx_seq_one_letter_code
_entity_poly.pdbx_strand_id
1 'polypeptide(L)'
;MTDPAYFSPVPTAGEVNLTSLPPLREYDLVIADPASFVADAGSGSLVALHLPGREFVLDLELVPAPVAEGARAFVKNESGTFEVAPPRIWFFEGIVAGEPGSSASFTVGDGVILGTIRCGATSLVIDQAGTVEVDGEQKIVHVVYDEQDVMPARGLHWFINP
;
A
#
# COMPACT_ATOMS: atom_id res chain seq x y z
N MET A 1 25.82 1.53 0.89
CA MET A 1 24.50 1.13 0.35
C MET A 1 23.50 1.78 1.27
N THR A 2 22.84 2.83 0.80
CA THR A 2 21.82 3.54 1.57
C THR A 2 20.62 2.61 1.62
N ASP A 3 20.13 2.32 2.83
CA ASP A 3 18.90 1.55 3.03
C ASP A 3 17.73 2.29 2.35
N PRO A 4 17.05 1.71 1.35
CA PRO A 4 15.93 2.38 0.70
C PRO A 4 14.73 2.33 1.64
N ALA A 5 14.55 3.38 2.44
CA ALA A 5 13.35 3.56 3.23
C ALA A 5 12.17 3.93 2.31
N TYR A 6 11.44 2.92 1.81
CA TYR A 6 10.21 3.16 1.02
C TYR A 6 9.09 3.75 1.87
N PHE A 7 9.15 3.58 3.18
CA PHE A 7 8.18 4.10 4.12
C PHE A 7 8.89 4.98 5.14
N SER A 8 8.24 6.09 5.48
CA SER A 8 8.73 7.04 6.47
C SER A 8 7.60 7.40 7.45
N PRO A 9 7.91 7.78 8.70
CA PRO A 9 6.91 8.24 9.64
C PRO A 9 6.14 9.45 9.09
N VAL A 10 4.84 9.55 9.39
CA VAL A 10 4.06 10.75 9.07
C VAL A 10 4.68 11.97 9.80
N PRO A 11 5.00 13.07 9.10
CA PRO A 11 5.52 14.27 9.72
C PRO A 11 4.56 14.83 10.77
N THR A 12 5.12 15.32 11.89
CA THR A 12 4.32 15.93 12.97
C THR A 12 3.75 17.29 12.59
N ALA A 13 4.32 17.94 11.58
CA ALA A 13 3.85 19.20 11.03
C ALA A 13 2.87 18.94 9.89
N GLY A 14 1.58 18.98 10.18
CA GLY A 14 0.51 18.78 9.20
C GLY A 14 -0.76 18.25 9.89
N GLU A 15 -1.92 18.76 9.49
CA GLU A 15 -3.18 18.18 9.93
C GLU A 15 -3.41 16.88 9.15
N VAL A 16 -3.37 15.75 9.85
CA VAL A 16 -3.65 14.44 9.25
C VAL A 16 -5.16 14.26 9.14
N ASN A 17 -5.65 14.11 7.92
CA ASN A 17 -7.06 13.85 7.63
C ASN A 17 -7.27 12.37 7.29
N LEU A 18 -7.67 11.58 8.28
CA LEU A 18 -7.97 10.16 8.13
C LEU A 18 -9.43 9.94 7.69
N THR A 19 -9.63 9.24 6.58
CA THR A 19 -10.94 9.04 5.96
C THR A 19 -11.35 7.58 5.84
N SER A 20 -10.39 6.65 5.91
CA SER A 20 -10.59 5.23 5.57
C SER A 20 -9.95 4.27 6.57
N LEU A 21 -9.61 4.74 7.78
CA LEU A 21 -9.02 3.88 8.80
C LEU A 21 -10.06 2.88 9.35
N PRO A 22 -9.85 1.55 9.22
CA PRO A 22 -10.72 0.57 9.85
C PRO A 22 -10.60 0.63 11.38
N PRO A 23 -11.55 0.07 12.14
CA PRO A 23 -11.40 -0.04 13.58
C PRO A 23 -10.27 -1.03 13.90
N LEU A 24 -9.13 -0.53 14.36
CA LEU A 24 -7.91 -1.29 14.62
C LEU A 24 -7.49 -1.18 16.11
N ARG A 25 -6.95 -2.27 16.68
CA ARG A 25 -6.33 -2.24 18.03
C ARG A 25 -4.98 -1.53 18.01
N GLU A 26 -4.14 -1.95 17.08
CA GLU A 26 -2.77 -1.48 16.90
C GLU A 26 -2.55 -1.27 15.40
N TYR A 27 -1.85 -0.19 15.08
CA TYR A 27 -1.48 0.17 13.71
C TYR A 27 -0.41 1.25 13.73
N ASP A 28 0.29 1.36 12.62
CA ASP A 28 1.25 2.41 12.34
C ASP A 28 0.77 3.28 11.19
N LEU A 29 1.13 4.56 11.20
CA LEU A 29 0.89 5.48 10.09
C LEU A 29 2.21 5.88 9.44
N VAL A 30 2.26 5.80 8.12
CA VAL A 30 3.47 6.08 7.34
C VAL A 30 3.13 6.84 6.05
N ILE A 31 4.15 7.42 5.43
CA ILE A 31 4.12 7.95 4.06
C ILE A 31 5.05 7.10 3.21
N ALA A 32 4.63 6.80 1.99
CA ALA A 32 5.41 6.00 1.04
C ALA A 32 6.23 6.84 0.05
N ASP A 33 7.31 6.25 -0.46
CA ASP A 33 8.00 6.60 -1.71
C ASP A 33 7.79 5.47 -2.74
N PRO A 34 6.69 5.53 -3.53
CA PRO A 34 6.37 4.53 -4.53
C PRO A 34 7.42 4.42 -5.63
N ALA A 35 8.09 5.52 -5.99
CA ALA A 35 9.02 5.55 -7.10
C ALA A 35 10.27 4.71 -6.79
N SER A 36 10.80 4.88 -5.57
CA SER A 36 11.92 4.05 -5.08
C SER A 36 11.52 2.58 -4.99
N PHE A 37 10.32 2.28 -4.48
CA PHE A 37 9.83 0.89 -4.40
C PHE A 37 9.72 0.22 -5.78
N VAL A 38 9.12 0.91 -6.77
CA VAL A 38 8.99 0.39 -8.13
C VAL A 38 10.35 0.17 -8.79
N ALA A 39 11.30 1.07 -8.57
CA ALA A 39 12.64 0.95 -9.13
C ALA A 39 13.36 -0.32 -8.62
N ASP A 40 13.29 -0.56 -7.31
CA ASP A 40 13.97 -1.69 -6.68
C ASP A 40 13.23 -3.02 -6.96
N ALA A 41 11.91 -3.06 -6.78
CA ALA A 41 11.10 -4.25 -7.06
C ALA A 41 11.10 -4.63 -8.55
N GLY A 42 11.15 -3.63 -9.45
CA GLY A 42 11.25 -3.85 -10.89
C GLY A 42 12.65 -4.27 -11.37
N SER A 43 13.67 -4.19 -10.52
CA SER A 43 15.04 -4.57 -10.89
C SER A 43 15.28 -6.08 -10.95
N GLY A 44 14.38 -6.87 -10.34
CA GLY A 44 14.56 -8.31 -10.13
C GLY A 44 15.52 -8.66 -8.98
N SER A 45 15.91 -7.66 -8.17
CA SER A 45 16.68 -7.87 -6.94
C SER A 45 15.76 -8.06 -5.74
N LEU A 46 16.30 -8.66 -4.67
CA LEU A 46 15.60 -8.73 -3.39
C LEU A 46 15.34 -7.33 -2.84
N VAL A 47 14.11 -7.11 -2.37
CA VAL A 47 13.63 -5.84 -1.82
C VAL A 47 13.65 -5.91 -0.30
N ALA A 48 14.50 -5.09 0.33
CA ALA A 48 14.49 -4.91 1.79
C ALA A 48 13.39 -3.92 2.16
N LEU A 49 12.30 -4.40 2.76
CA LEU A 49 11.17 -3.62 3.19
C LEU A 49 11.24 -3.38 4.70
N HIS A 50 11.43 -2.12 5.08
CA HIS A 50 11.43 -1.66 6.48
C HIS A 50 10.10 -1.00 6.81
N LEU A 51 9.44 -1.50 7.84
CA LEU A 51 8.21 -0.96 8.42
C LEU A 51 8.41 -0.75 9.93
N PRO A 52 7.57 0.05 10.59
CA PRO A 52 7.68 0.22 12.04
C PRO A 52 7.67 -1.13 12.78
N GLY A 53 8.78 -1.42 13.47
CA GLY A 53 8.98 -2.65 14.23
C GLY A 53 9.10 -3.95 13.42
N ARG A 54 9.17 -3.89 12.08
CA ARG A 54 9.12 -5.07 11.20
C ARG A 54 10.02 -4.91 9.98
N GLU A 55 10.72 -5.98 9.62
CA GLU A 55 11.61 -6.00 8.45
C GLU A 55 11.34 -7.25 7.63
N PHE A 56 11.27 -7.09 6.31
CA PHE A 56 11.10 -8.20 5.37
C PHE A 56 12.12 -8.09 4.24
N VAL A 57 12.63 -9.24 3.79
CA VAL A 57 13.35 -9.32 2.52
C VAL A 57 12.45 -10.04 1.54
N LEU A 58 12.04 -9.35 0.48
CA LEU A 58 11.03 -9.82 -0.46
C LEU A 58 11.68 -10.19 -1.79
N ASP A 59 11.31 -11.35 -2.30
CA ASP A 59 11.59 -11.77 -3.67
C ASP A 59 10.32 -11.52 -4.49
N LEU A 60 10.33 -10.47 -5.31
CA LEU A 60 9.16 -9.94 -6.00
C LEU A 60 9.33 -10.02 -7.51
N GLU A 61 8.23 -10.37 -8.19
CA GLU A 61 8.12 -10.34 -9.63
C GLU A 61 7.07 -9.31 -10.05
N LEU A 62 7.33 -8.61 -11.15
CA LEU A 62 6.36 -7.72 -11.77
C LEU A 62 5.25 -8.54 -12.45
N VAL A 63 4.02 -8.28 -12.03
CA VAL A 63 2.82 -8.88 -12.62
C VAL A 63 2.26 -7.95 -13.71
N PRO A 64 1.86 -8.47 -14.88
CA PRO A 64 1.23 -7.67 -15.91
C PRO A 64 0.02 -6.90 -15.38
N ALA A 65 0.03 -5.57 -15.58
CA ALA A 65 -1.11 -4.74 -15.22
C ALA A 65 -2.36 -5.14 -16.03
N PRO A 66 -3.58 -5.00 -15.47
CA PRO A 66 -4.83 -5.30 -16.17
C PRO A 66 -5.18 -4.25 -17.24
N VAL A 67 -4.24 -3.36 -17.58
CA VAL A 67 -4.39 -2.31 -18.58
C VAL A 67 -3.55 -2.69 -19.79
N ALA A 68 -4.21 -2.93 -20.92
CA ALA A 68 -3.52 -3.29 -22.16
C ALA A 68 -2.57 -2.19 -22.64
N GLU A 69 -1.48 -2.60 -23.30
CA GLU A 69 -0.59 -1.68 -23.99
C GLU A 69 -1.38 -0.86 -25.03
N GLY A 70 -1.23 0.47 -25.01
CA GLY A 70 -1.97 1.37 -25.88
C GLY A 70 -3.41 1.67 -25.44
N ALA A 71 -3.82 1.22 -24.24
CA ALA A 71 -5.07 1.67 -23.64
C ALA A 71 -5.11 3.20 -23.54
N ARG A 72 -6.30 3.76 -23.75
CA ARG A 72 -6.57 5.20 -23.68
C ARG A 72 -7.51 5.48 -22.52
N ALA A 73 -7.19 6.49 -21.72
CA ALA A 73 -8.09 6.97 -20.69
C ALA A 73 -8.79 8.24 -21.18
N PHE A 74 -10.08 8.37 -20.86
CA PHE A 74 -10.86 9.56 -21.18
C PHE A 74 -11.48 10.12 -19.91
N VAL A 75 -11.25 11.40 -19.64
CA VAL A 75 -11.87 12.12 -18.52
C VAL A 75 -12.97 13.02 -19.07
N LYS A 76 -14.16 12.94 -18.47
CA LYS A 76 -15.29 13.78 -18.80
C LYS A 76 -15.52 14.79 -17.67
N ASN A 77 -15.57 16.07 -18.02
CA ASN A 77 -15.94 17.15 -17.11
C ASN A 77 -16.94 18.11 -17.79
N GLU A 78 -17.22 19.24 -17.16
CA GLU A 78 -18.16 20.27 -17.63
C GLU A 78 -17.77 20.86 -19.00
N SER A 79 -16.48 20.87 -19.34
CA SER A 79 -15.94 21.43 -20.58
C SER A 79 -15.88 20.42 -21.74
N GLY A 80 -16.16 19.14 -21.48
CA GLY A 80 -16.16 18.08 -22.51
C GLY A 80 -15.45 16.80 -22.09
N THR A 81 -15.05 16.01 -23.09
CA THR A 81 -14.30 14.76 -22.92
C THR A 81 -12.88 14.94 -23.45
N PHE A 82 -11.89 14.57 -22.65
CA PHE A 82 -10.47 14.73 -22.96
C PHE A 82 -9.75 13.40 -22.86
N GLU A 83 -8.89 13.10 -23.83
CA GLU A 83 -7.98 11.96 -23.75
C GLU A 83 -6.84 12.30 -22.78
N VAL A 84 -6.56 11.39 -21.85
CA VAL A 84 -5.45 11.47 -20.89
C VAL A 84 -4.66 10.16 -20.91
N ALA A 85 -3.42 10.21 -20.42
CA ALA A 85 -2.66 8.98 -20.20
C ALA A 85 -3.35 8.14 -19.11
N PRO A 86 -3.46 6.81 -19.27
CA PRO A 86 -3.88 5.94 -18.18
C PRO A 86 -2.97 6.13 -16.95
N PRO A 87 -3.52 5.98 -15.73
CA PRO A 87 -2.70 6.02 -14.52
C PRO A 87 -1.64 4.91 -14.59
N ARG A 88 -0.41 5.23 -14.20
CA ARG A 88 0.67 4.23 -14.11
C ARG A 88 0.49 3.46 -12.83
N ILE A 89 0.19 2.18 -12.96
CA ILE A 89 -0.01 1.26 -11.83
C ILE A 89 0.86 0.03 -12.09
N TRP A 90 1.61 -0.36 -11.07
CA TRP A 90 2.44 -1.56 -11.05
C TRP A 90 1.87 -2.56 -10.06
N PHE A 91 1.98 -3.84 -10.40
CA PHE A 91 1.56 -4.94 -9.56
C PHE A 91 2.78 -5.83 -9.32
N PHE A 92 3.04 -6.16 -8.07
CA PHE A 92 4.13 -7.06 -7.71
C PHE A 92 3.57 -8.19 -6.86
N GLU A 93 4.02 -9.41 -7.13
CA GLU A 93 3.71 -10.60 -6.35
C GLU A 93 4.98 -11.37 -6.05
N GLY A 94 5.01 -12.10 -4.94
CA GLY A 94 6.19 -12.85 -4.57
C GLY A 94 6.13 -13.44 -3.17
N ILE A 95 7.30 -13.63 -2.57
CA ILE A 95 7.44 -14.26 -1.25
C ILE A 95 8.45 -13.52 -0.38
N VAL A 96 8.43 -13.81 0.92
CA VAL A 96 9.52 -13.47 1.83
C VAL A 96 10.67 -14.46 1.60
N ALA A 97 11.87 -13.94 1.38
CA ALA A 97 13.07 -14.72 1.12
C ALA A 97 13.36 -15.70 2.27
N GLY A 98 13.54 -16.98 1.92
CA GLY A 98 13.76 -18.05 2.91
C GLY A 98 12.47 -18.63 3.51
N GLU A 99 11.29 -18.11 3.16
CA GLU A 99 10.00 -18.54 3.70
C GLU A 99 9.05 -18.99 2.57
N PRO A 100 9.18 -20.23 2.05
CA PRO A 100 8.44 -20.68 0.86
C PRO A 100 6.91 -20.75 1.00
N GLY A 101 6.40 -20.74 2.24
CA GLY A 101 4.96 -20.70 2.54
C GLY A 101 4.40 -19.30 2.72
N SER A 102 5.23 -18.26 2.57
CA SER A 102 4.81 -16.88 2.63
C SER A 102 4.21 -16.40 1.30
N SER A 103 3.57 -15.24 1.33
CA SER A 103 3.14 -14.54 0.12
C SER A 103 3.21 -13.04 0.35
N ALA A 104 3.65 -12.29 -0.65
CA ALA A 104 3.61 -10.84 -0.67
C ALA A 104 2.97 -10.34 -1.96
N SER A 105 2.09 -9.34 -1.85
CA SER A 105 1.45 -8.72 -3.02
C SER A 105 1.37 -7.22 -2.83
N PHE A 106 1.64 -6.46 -3.88
CA PHE A 106 1.62 -5.00 -3.86
C PHE A 106 0.94 -4.43 -5.09
N THR A 107 0.16 -3.37 -4.88
CA THR A 107 -0.34 -2.48 -5.93
C THR A 107 0.26 -1.10 -5.70
N VAL A 108 0.98 -0.59 -6.68
CA VAL A 108 1.74 0.65 -6.56
C VAL A 108 1.28 1.63 -7.62
N GLY A 109 0.95 2.85 -7.21
CA GLY A 109 0.55 3.94 -8.11
C GLY A 109 1.15 5.27 -7.67
N ASP A 110 0.72 6.36 -8.29
CA ASP A 110 1.20 7.70 -7.95
C ASP A 110 0.87 8.04 -6.48
N GLY A 111 1.90 8.12 -5.65
CA GLY A 111 1.79 8.44 -4.22
C GLY A 111 1.33 7.29 -3.30
N VAL A 112 1.02 6.11 -3.84
CA VAL A 112 0.44 5.01 -3.04
C VAL A 112 1.19 3.68 -3.21
N ILE A 113 1.44 3.00 -2.10
CA ILE A 113 1.81 1.58 -2.05
C ILE A 113 0.74 0.89 -1.19
N LEU A 114 -0.03 0.00 -1.80
CA LEU A 114 -0.96 -0.91 -1.11
C LEU A 114 -0.36 -2.31 -1.15
N GLY A 115 -0.56 -3.10 -0.11
CA GLY A 115 -0.05 -4.47 -0.14
C GLY A 115 -0.42 -5.34 1.03
N THR A 116 -0.12 -6.62 0.87
CA THR A 116 -0.26 -7.62 1.92
C THR A 116 1.00 -8.48 2.01
N ILE A 117 1.37 -8.87 3.23
CA ILE A 117 2.47 -9.81 3.48
C ILE A 117 1.97 -10.86 4.47
N ARG A 118 1.96 -12.11 4.05
CA ARG A 118 1.61 -13.26 4.88
C ARG A 118 2.84 -14.10 5.12
N CYS A 119 3.25 -14.25 6.36
CA CYS A 119 4.43 -15.02 6.74
C CYS A 119 4.26 -15.62 8.13
N GLY A 120 4.15 -16.95 8.21
CA GLY A 120 3.86 -17.65 9.46
C GLY A 120 2.53 -17.21 10.06
N ALA A 121 2.57 -16.66 11.28
CA ALA A 121 1.39 -16.13 11.98
C ALA A 121 1.06 -14.68 11.61
N THR A 122 1.94 -13.99 10.89
CA THR A 122 1.77 -12.58 10.50
C THR A 122 0.92 -12.48 9.24
N SER A 123 -0.10 -11.63 9.27
CA SER A 123 -0.88 -11.25 8.08
C SER A 123 -0.93 -9.73 8.03
N LEU A 124 0.11 -9.13 7.48
CA LEU A 124 0.27 -7.69 7.44
C LEU A 124 -0.49 -7.09 6.27
N VAL A 125 -1.11 -5.94 6.50
CA VAL A 125 -1.79 -5.12 5.50
C VAL A 125 -1.20 -3.71 5.49
N ILE A 126 -0.99 -3.18 4.28
CA ILE A 126 -0.65 -1.78 4.01
C ILE A 126 -1.80 -1.21 3.17
N ASP A 127 -2.52 -0.23 3.71
CA ASP A 127 -3.69 0.37 3.05
C ASP A 127 -3.64 1.90 3.12
N GLN A 128 -4.48 2.58 2.35
CA GLN A 128 -4.63 4.02 2.40
C GLN A 128 -5.56 4.43 3.55
N ALA A 129 -5.08 5.30 4.42
CA ALA A 129 -5.82 5.78 5.59
C ALA A 129 -6.36 7.21 5.42
N GLY A 130 -5.70 8.02 4.59
CA GLY A 130 -6.06 9.43 4.42
C GLY A 130 -4.97 10.24 3.74
N THR A 131 -4.89 11.53 4.10
CA THR A 131 -3.89 12.46 3.56
C THR A 131 -3.33 13.38 4.64
N VAL A 132 -2.17 13.97 4.37
CA VAL A 132 -1.52 14.98 5.21
C VAL A 132 -0.87 16.03 4.31
N GLU A 133 -0.88 17.29 4.72
CA GLU A 133 -0.12 18.34 4.04
C GLU A 133 1.31 18.38 4.55
N VAL A 134 2.29 18.29 3.66
CA VAL A 134 3.72 18.39 3.97
C VAL A 134 4.34 19.36 2.99
N ASP A 135 4.91 20.46 3.51
CA ASP A 135 5.53 21.52 2.71
C ASP A 135 4.63 22.10 1.60
N GLY A 136 3.31 22.16 1.84
CA GLY A 136 2.31 22.65 0.89
C GLY A 136 1.86 21.64 -0.16
N GLU A 137 2.35 20.39 -0.08
CA GLU A 137 1.92 19.28 -0.93
C GLU A 137 1.06 18.29 -0.15
N GLN A 138 -0.06 17.87 -0.74
CA GLN A 138 -0.89 16.80 -0.17
C GLN A 138 -0.23 15.45 -0.43
N LYS A 139 0.13 14.74 0.65
CA LYS A 139 0.68 13.39 0.62
C LYS A 139 -0.34 12.38 1.12
N ILE A 140 -0.30 11.17 0.56
CA ILE A 140 -1.12 10.06 1.02
C ILE A 140 -0.53 9.52 2.33
N VAL A 141 -1.40 9.25 3.30
CA VAL A 141 -1.07 8.56 4.53
C VAL A 141 -1.53 7.12 4.41
N HIS A 142 -0.60 6.20 4.66
CA HIS A 142 -0.85 4.77 4.72
C HIS A 142 -1.03 4.33 6.17
N VAL A 143 -1.86 3.31 6.36
CA VAL A 143 -1.93 2.53 7.60
C VAL A 143 -1.27 1.18 7.38
N VAL A 144 -0.49 0.76 8.36
CA VAL A 144 0.14 -0.56 8.41
C VAL A 144 -0.37 -1.27 9.65
N TYR A 145 -0.93 -2.47 9.49
CA TYR A 145 -1.51 -3.22 10.60
C TYR A 145 -1.45 -4.73 10.35
N ASP A 146 -1.51 -5.52 11.42
CA ASP A 146 -1.76 -6.96 11.29
C ASP A 146 -3.28 -7.21 11.21
N GLU A 147 -3.72 -8.09 10.32
CA GLU A 147 -5.12 -8.45 10.11
C GLU A 147 -5.80 -8.91 11.42
N GLN A 148 -5.03 -9.46 12.37
CA GLN A 148 -5.52 -9.83 13.71
C GLN A 148 -5.93 -8.63 14.58
N ASP A 149 -5.45 -7.44 14.27
CA ASP A 149 -5.78 -6.20 14.98
C ASP A 149 -7.09 -5.56 14.50
N VAL A 150 -7.70 -6.08 13.42
CA VAL A 150 -9.01 -5.65 12.94
C VAL A 150 -10.07 -5.97 13.97
N MET A 151 -10.72 -4.93 14.48
CA MET A 151 -11.81 -5.06 15.41
C MET A 151 -13.11 -5.38 14.69
N PRO A 152 -13.94 -6.29 15.25
CA PRO A 152 -15.27 -6.49 14.74
C PRO A 152 -15.98 -5.14 14.71
N ALA A 153 -16.49 -4.78 13.54
CA ALA A 153 -17.41 -3.65 13.44
C ALA A 153 -18.53 -3.90 14.46
N ARG A 154 -18.68 -3.02 15.44
CA ARG A 154 -19.79 -3.14 16.40
C ARG A 154 -21.09 -2.90 15.63
N GLY A 155 -21.75 -3.97 15.20
CA GLY A 155 -23.14 -3.95 14.75
C GLY A 155 -23.43 -4.72 13.45
N LEU A 156 -23.58 -6.04 13.55
CA LEU A 156 -24.79 -6.72 13.10
C LEU A 156 -24.92 -8.03 13.89
N HIS A 157 -25.60 -7.93 15.03
CA HIS A 157 -25.98 -9.09 15.85
C HIS A 157 -27.07 -9.84 15.10
N TRP A 158 -26.71 -10.79 14.22
CA TRP A 158 -27.67 -11.71 13.64
C TRP A 158 -27.99 -12.78 14.68
N PHE A 159 -29.10 -12.61 15.40
CA PHE A 159 -29.69 -13.69 16.17
C PHE A 159 -30.23 -14.74 15.18
N ILE A 160 -29.56 -15.89 15.06
CA ILE A 160 -30.27 -17.14 14.79
C ILE A 160 -30.39 -17.83 16.13
N ASN A 161 -31.56 -17.72 16.74
CA ASN A 161 -31.99 -18.68 17.75
C ASN A 161 -32.46 -19.96 17.03
N PRO A 162 -32.36 -21.12 17.70
CA PRO A 162 -32.19 -22.46 17.12
C PRO A 162 -33.38 -22.98 16.31
#